data_AF-K1ZE63-F1
#
_entry.id   AF-K1ZE63-F1
#
_cell.length_a   1.000
_cell.length_b   1.000
_cell.length_c   1.000
_cell.angle_alpha   90.00
_cell.angle_beta   90.00
_cell.angle_gamma   90.00
#
_symmetry.space_group_name_H-M   'P 1'
#
loop_
_entity.id
_entity.type
_entity.pdbx_description
1 polymer ?
#
loop_
_entity_poly.entity_id
_entity_poly.type
_entity_poly.pdbx_seq_one_letter_code
_entity_poly.pdbx_strand_id
1 'polypeptide(L)'
;MTQLAFIGTGNMAEALIRGILAKKIFLPKNILGCDVSLDRLTFIKKKYGIQITTKTQLALKNSDIIILSVKPQQMDALLTQFKSDFQDKHLIITIAAGLPLKFYQKRLGGKKKIIRVMPNTPAMVNLGASGYSANKNIKKADKILAEKILNAVGMSLAVKNERQIDAITALSGSGPAYVYLFAQAMIQAGIQLGLNKQACKDLVLQTILGATTLLKQSGEDPQSLIQKVASKGGTTEAAIYSFKENRFEEIVNKAIKK
;
A
#
# COMPACT_ATOMS: atom_id res chain seq x y z
N MET A 1 13.01 22.81 10.04
CA MET A 1 12.02 21.71 10.12
C MET A 1 12.03 20.96 8.80
N THR A 2 11.97 19.63 8.85
CA THR A 2 12.02 18.76 7.67
C THR A 2 10.83 19.01 6.74
N GLN A 3 11.08 19.13 5.45
CA GLN A 3 10.07 19.36 4.40
C GLN A 3 9.81 18.09 3.59
N LEU A 4 8.52 17.76 3.38
CA LEU A 4 8.06 16.58 2.65
C LEU A 4 7.37 16.97 1.35
N ALA A 5 7.86 16.52 0.20
CA ALA A 5 7.18 16.66 -1.08
C ALA A 5 6.60 15.34 -1.59
N PHE A 6 5.42 15.43 -2.20
CA PHE A 6 4.84 14.38 -3.04
C PHE A 6 4.95 14.81 -4.51
N ILE A 7 5.63 14.01 -5.33
CA ILE A 7 5.66 14.18 -6.79
C ILE A 7 4.63 13.24 -7.40
N GLY A 8 3.51 13.81 -7.85
CA GLY A 8 2.26 13.12 -8.13
C GLY A 8 1.38 13.06 -6.89
N THR A 9 0.14 13.52 -7.00
CA THR A 9 -0.81 13.65 -5.87
C THR A 9 -2.03 12.74 -6.01
N GLY A 10 -1.92 11.63 -6.76
CA GLY A 10 -3.01 10.65 -6.95
C GLY A 10 -3.48 9.95 -5.67
N ASN A 11 -4.32 8.91 -5.81
CA ASN A 11 -5.01 8.27 -4.69
C ASN A 11 -4.08 7.77 -3.56
N MET A 12 -2.94 7.16 -3.92
CA MET A 12 -2.01 6.65 -2.90
C MET A 12 -1.25 7.79 -2.18
N ALA A 13 -0.90 8.86 -2.88
CA ALA A 13 -0.32 10.05 -2.27
C ALA A 13 -1.32 10.70 -1.32
N GLU A 14 -2.58 10.83 -1.72
CA GLU A 14 -3.65 11.33 -0.84
C GLU A 14 -3.84 10.47 0.41
N ALA A 15 -3.84 9.14 0.27
CA ALA A 15 -3.94 8.25 1.42
C ALA A 15 -2.83 8.54 2.43
N LEU A 16 -1.58 8.63 1.95
CA LEU A 16 -0.41 8.97 2.77
C LEU A 16 -0.53 10.36 3.39
N ILE A 17 -0.87 11.40 2.62
CA ILE A 17 -1.07 12.78 3.12
C ILE A 17 -2.10 12.77 4.26
N ARG A 18 -3.26 12.14 4.03
CA ARG A 18 -4.34 12.03 5.02
C ARG A 18 -3.86 11.34 6.30
N GLY A 19 -3.18 10.20 6.17
CA GLY A 19 -2.65 9.45 7.32
C GLY A 19 -1.60 10.24 8.10
N ILE A 20 -0.65 10.85 7.40
CA ILE A 20 0.44 11.66 7.97
C ILE A 20 -0.12 12.81 8.80
N LEU A 21 -1.12 13.52 8.26
CA LEU A 21 -1.77 14.64 8.93
C LEU A 21 -2.59 14.18 10.14
N ALA A 22 -3.38 13.11 9.98
CA ALA A 22 -4.18 12.55 11.08
C ALA A 22 -3.32 12.09 12.26
N LYS A 23 -2.12 11.55 11.97
CA LYS A 23 -1.13 11.13 12.99
C LYS A 23 -0.20 12.26 13.44
N LYS A 24 -0.37 13.48 12.93
CA LYS A 24 0.46 14.67 13.23
C LYS A 24 1.97 14.44 13.02
N ILE A 25 2.33 13.62 12.04
CA ILE A 25 3.74 13.32 11.72
C ILE A 25 4.40 14.54 11.05
N PHE A 26 3.65 15.22 10.18
CA PHE A 26 4.00 16.51 9.61
C PHE A 26 2.82 17.48 9.76
N LEU A 27 3.11 18.77 9.87
CA LEU A 27 2.08 19.81 9.78
C LEU A 27 1.77 20.10 8.30
N PRO A 28 0.56 20.57 7.96
CA PRO A 28 0.20 20.88 6.57
C PRO A 28 1.21 21.82 5.87
N LYS A 29 1.73 22.82 6.59
CA LYS A 29 2.74 23.77 6.09
C LYS A 29 4.10 23.14 5.76
N ASN A 30 4.34 21.90 6.19
CA ASN A 30 5.57 21.15 5.93
C ASN A 30 5.40 20.06 4.85
N ILE A 31 4.23 20.04 4.19
CA ILE A 31 3.92 19.12 3.10
C ILE A 31 3.67 19.93 1.83
N LEU A 32 4.31 19.52 0.75
CA LEU A 32 4.17 20.11 -0.59
C LEU A 32 3.68 19.06 -1.58
N GLY A 33 2.49 19.26 -2.14
CA GLY A 33 1.97 18.47 -3.25
C GLY A 33 2.42 19.03 -4.59
N CYS A 34 2.97 18.18 -5.46
CA CYS A 34 3.32 18.56 -6.83
C CYS A 34 2.61 17.67 -7.84
N ASP A 35 1.91 18.26 -8.80
CA ASP A 35 1.16 17.54 -9.83
C ASP A 35 1.02 18.38 -11.09
N VAL A 36 0.81 17.73 -12.22
CA VAL A 36 0.48 18.39 -13.49
C VAL A 36 -1.00 18.79 -13.56
N SER A 37 -1.87 18.08 -12.81
CA SER A 37 -3.30 18.37 -12.74
C SER A 37 -3.61 19.47 -11.73
N LEU A 38 -4.06 20.63 -12.21
CA LEU A 38 -4.51 21.74 -11.36
C LEU A 38 -5.74 21.37 -10.53
N ASP A 39 -6.67 20.61 -11.08
CA ASP A 39 -7.86 20.15 -10.36
C ASP A 39 -7.46 19.30 -9.16
N ARG A 40 -6.47 18.41 -9.36
CA ARG A 40 -5.99 17.56 -8.29
C ARG A 40 -5.30 18.36 -7.19
N LEU A 41 -4.46 19.33 -7.55
CA LEU A 41 -3.81 20.21 -6.58
C LEU A 41 -4.82 21.05 -5.81
N THR A 42 -5.83 21.60 -6.49
CA THR A 42 -6.89 22.40 -5.87
C THR A 42 -7.67 21.59 -4.87
N PHE A 43 -8.05 20.36 -5.24
CA PHE A 43 -8.71 19.41 -4.34
C PHE A 43 -7.86 19.13 -3.09
N ILE A 44 -6.59 18.77 -3.28
CA ILE A 44 -5.69 18.41 -2.18
C ILE A 44 -5.45 19.61 -1.24
N LYS A 45 -5.22 20.81 -1.79
CA LYS A 45 -5.06 22.03 -1.00
C LYS A 45 -6.31 22.33 -0.18
N LYS A 46 -7.49 22.29 -0.81
CA LYS A 46 -8.77 22.56 -0.13
C LYS A 46 -9.05 21.56 1.00
N LYS A 47 -8.80 20.27 0.75
CA LYS A 47 -9.11 19.20 1.69
C LYS A 47 -8.12 19.07 2.84
N TYR A 48 -6.83 19.32 2.59
CA TYR A 48 -5.75 19.01 3.53
C TYR A 48 -4.93 20.23 3.98
N GLY A 49 -5.13 21.40 3.37
CA GLY A 49 -4.42 22.64 3.73
C GLY A 49 -2.91 22.61 3.46
N ILE A 50 -2.43 21.67 2.64
CA ILE A 50 -1.01 21.56 2.31
C ILE A 50 -0.59 22.59 1.25
N GLN A 51 0.71 22.83 1.14
CA GLN A 51 1.25 23.64 0.05
C GLN A 51 1.16 22.86 -1.27
N ILE A 52 1.04 23.57 -2.40
CA ILE A 52 0.94 22.97 -3.73
C ILE A 52 1.81 23.70 -4.76
N THR A 53 2.27 22.98 -5.79
CA THR A 53 2.95 23.58 -6.94
C THR A 53 2.82 22.70 -8.19
N THR A 54 2.85 23.30 -9.37
CA THR A 54 3.02 22.57 -10.64
C THR A 54 4.48 22.41 -11.03
N LYS A 55 5.41 23.07 -10.32
CA LYS A 55 6.83 23.12 -10.68
C LYS A 55 7.63 22.08 -9.89
N THR A 56 7.99 20.99 -10.55
CA THR A 56 8.74 19.89 -9.93
C THR A 56 10.09 20.36 -9.36
N GLN A 57 10.81 21.25 -10.06
CA GLN A 57 12.09 21.78 -9.57
C GLN A 57 11.94 22.49 -8.21
N LEU A 58 10.85 23.25 -8.01
CA LEU A 58 10.58 23.90 -6.73
C LEU A 58 10.29 22.87 -5.64
N ALA A 59 9.52 21.82 -5.97
CA ALA A 59 9.22 20.74 -5.02
C ALA A 59 10.48 20.00 -4.57
N LEU A 60 11.39 19.69 -5.50
CA LEU A 60 12.66 19.05 -5.20
C LEU A 60 13.58 19.96 -4.38
N LYS A 61 13.77 21.21 -4.80
CA LYS A 61 14.65 22.17 -4.12
C LYS A 61 14.26 22.40 -2.66
N ASN A 62 12.97 22.58 -2.39
CA ASN A 62 12.44 22.98 -1.10
C ASN A 62 12.13 21.80 -0.15
N SER A 63 12.54 20.58 -0.50
CA SER A 63 12.22 19.38 0.29
C SER A 63 13.47 18.65 0.78
N ASP A 64 13.27 17.90 1.86
CA ASP A 64 14.27 16.97 2.41
C ASP A 64 13.87 15.53 2.10
N ILE A 65 12.57 15.25 2.06
CA ILE A 65 11.98 13.96 1.73
C ILE A 65 11.14 14.12 0.47
N ILE A 66 11.31 13.19 -0.47
CA ILE A 66 10.57 13.18 -1.73
C ILE A 66 9.87 11.84 -1.86
N ILE A 67 8.54 11.86 -1.87
CA ILE A 67 7.71 10.71 -2.22
C ILE A 67 7.42 10.77 -3.71
N LEU A 68 7.99 9.83 -4.48
CA LEU A 68 7.72 9.65 -5.90
C LEU A 68 6.49 8.76 -6.06
N SER A 69 5.37 9.39 -6.42
CA SER A 69 4.02 8.81 -6.50
C SER A 69 3.35 9.00 -7.87
N VAL A 70 4.14 9.31 -8.90
CA VAL A 70 3.71 9.25 -10.31
C VAL A 70 3.55 7.81 -10.79
N LYS A 71 2.90 7.63 -11.94
CA LYS A 71 2.75 6.31 -12.55
C LYS A 71 4.13 5.76 -13.00
N PRO A 72 4.37 4.44 -12.91
CA PRO A 72 5.66 3.84 -13.32
C PRO A 72 6.11 4.25 -14.72
N GLN A 73 5.16 4.37 -15.66
CA GLN A 73 5.41 4.76 -17.06
C GLN A 73 5.97 6.18 -17.20
N GLN A 74 5.69 7.06 -16.23
CA GLN A 74 6.14 8.46 -16.22
C GLN A 74 7.48 8.65 -15.52
N MET A 75 7.96 7.63 -14.78
CA MET A 75 9.10 7.77 -13.88
C MET A 75 10.41 8.04 -14.62
N ASP A 76 10.62 7.41 -15.77
CA ASP A 76 11.86 7.56 -16.54
C ASP A 76 12.06 8.99 -17.04
N ALA A 77 11.02 9.56 -17.65
CA ALA A 77 11.01 10.94 -18.12
C ALA A 77 11.21 11.92 -16.96
N LEU A 78 10.50 11.72 -15.84
CA LEU A 78 10.62 12.56 -14.64
C LEU A 78 12.06 12.58 -14.10
N LEU A 79 12.67 11.40 -13.91
CA LEU A 79 14.01 11.30 -13.36
C LEU A 79 15.08 11.84 -14.32
N THR A 80 14.86 11.70 -15.63
CA THR A 80 15.76 12.22 -16.66
C THR A 80 15.71 13.75 -16.70
N GLN A 81 14.51 14.33 -16.72
CA GLN A 81 14.30 15.77 -16.80
C GLN A 81 14.86 16.50 -15.57
N PHE A 82 14.70 15.95 -14.37
CA PHE A 82 15.06 16.61 -13.10
C PHE A 82 16.29 16.01 -12.42
N LYS A 83 17.13 15.30 -13.17
CA LYS A 83 18.28 14.56 -12.62
C LYS A 83 19.19 15.42 -11.73
N SER A 84 19.48 16.64 -12.15
CA SER A 84 20.33 17.59 -11.41
C SER A 84 19.67 18.16 -10.16
N ASP A 85 18.33 18.19 -10.10
CA ASP A 85 17.59 18.71 -8.96
C ASP A 85 17.54 17.70 -7.80
N PHE A 86 17.73 16.40 -8.06
CA PHE A 86 17.87 15.41 -7.00
C PHE A 86 19.24 15.52 -6.32
N GLN A 87 19.30 16.16 -5.15
CA GLN A 87 20.51 16.33 -4.35
C GLN A 87 20.76 15.18 -3.37
N ASP A 88 21.99 15.06 -2.86
CA ASP A 88 22.39 13.98 -1.93
C ASP A 88 21.72 14.08 -0.55
N LYS A 89 21.23 15.28 -0.19
CA LYS A 89 20.43 15.48 1.04
C LYS A 89 19.11 14.70 1.02
N HIS A 90 18.54 14.49 -0.16
CA HIS A 90 17.18 13.97 -0.31
C HIS A 90 17.07 12.53 0.17
N LEU A 91 16.05 12.26 0.99
CA LEU A 91 15.51 10.93 1.19
C LEU A 91 14.42 10.68 0.14
N ILE A 92 14.70 9.81 -0.83
CA ILE A 92 13.76 9.46 -1.89
C ILE A 92 13.01 8.20 -1.49
N ILE A 93 11.69 8.30 -1.39
CA ILE A 93 10.78 7.18 -1.16
C ILE A 93 9.96 7.02 -2.43
N THR A 94 9.98 5.87 -3.08
CA THR A 94 9.14 5.63 -4.26
C THR A 94 8.11 4.56 -3.97
N ILE A 95 6.88 4.83 -4.41
CA ILE A 95 5.74 3.92 -4.30
C ILE A 95 5.30 3.39 -5.69
N ALA A 96 6.13 3.58 -6.72
CA ALA A 96 5.83 3.13 -8.06
C ALA A 96 6.05 1.62 -8.19
N ALA A 97 5.01 0.92 -8.65
CA ALA A 97 5.07 -0.52 -8.87
C ALA A 97 6.09 -0.90 -9.96
N GLY A 98 6.75 -2.06 -9.79
CA GLY A 98 7.57 -2.69 -10.82
C GLY A 98 8.93 -2.03 -11.11
N LEU A 99 9.30 -0.93 -10.45
CA LEU A 99 10.58 -0.26 -10.66
C LEU A 99 11.57 -0.61 -9.54
N PRO A 100 12.64 -1.37 -9.80
CA PRO A 100 13.59 -1.79 -8.77
C PRO A 100 14.57 -0.67 -8.38
N LEU A 101 15.25 -0.76 -7.23
CA LEU A 101 16.24 0.22 -6.76
C LEU A 101 17.32 0.49 -7.81
N LYS A 102 17.75 -0.54 -8.55
CA LYS A 102 18.71 -0.42 -9.66
C LYS A 102 18.25 0.56 -10.75
N PHE A 103 16.93 0.66 -11.00
CA PHE A 103 16.35 1.58 -11.98
C PHE A 103 16.67 3.02 -11.59
N TYR A 104 16.42 3.37 -10.31
CA TYR A 104 16.66 4.71 -9.79
C TYR A 104 18.15 5.00 -9.61
N GLN A 105 18.93 4.04 -9.15
CA GLN A 105 20.38 4.19 -8.99
C GLN A 105 21.06 4.51 -10.33
N LYS A 106 20.68 3.82 -11.42
CA LYS A 106 21.22 4.10 -12.76
C LYS A 106 20.92 5.52 -13.23
N ARG A 107 19.71 6.03 -12.94
CA ARG A 107 19.25 7.36 -13.40
C ARG A 107 19.81 8.50 -12.55
N LEU A 108 19.91 8.28 -11.24
CA LEU A 108 20.29 9.31 -10.26
C LEU A 108 21.77 9.23 -9.80
N GLY A 109 22.60 8.41 -10.46
CA GLY A 109 24.04 8.35 -10.21
C GLY A 109 24.47 7.58 -8.94
N GLY A 110 23.63 6.65 -8.46
CA GLY A 110 23.99 5.63 -7.45
C GLY A 110 24.19 6.09 -6.00
N LYS A 111 24.46 7.39 -5.74
CA LYS A 111 24.75 7.94 -4.41
C LYS A 111 23.52 8.31 -3.58
N LYS A 112 22.35 8.45 -4.21
CA LYS A 112 21.12 8.91 -3.53
C LYS A 112 20.63 7.91 -2.48
N LYS A 113 19.96 8.42 -1.46
CA LYS A 113 19.24 7.64 -0.44
C LYS A 113 17.87 7.26 -0.98
N ILE A 114 17.65 5.97 -1.24
CA ILE A 114 16.43 5.51 -1.94
C ILE A 114 15.80 4.35 -1.17
N ILE A 115 14.50 4.48 -0.91
CA ILE A 115 13.63 3.43 -0.39
C ILE A 115 12.56 3.12 -1.43
N ARG A 116 12.52 1.87 -1.89
CA ARG A 116 11.44 1.34 -2.72
C ARG A 116 10.38 0.77 -1.80
N VAL A 117 9.14 1.18 -2.03
CA VAL A 117 7.97 0.76 -1.26
C VAL A 117 6.95 0.18 -2.22
N MET A 118 6.33 -0.93 -1.82
CA MET A 118 5.12 -1.46 -2.43
C MET A 118 3.97 -1.36 -1.44
N PRO A 119 3.17 -0.28 -1.47
CA PRO A 119 1.93 -0.19 -0.70
C PRO A 119 0.79 -0.95 -1.40
N ASN A 120 -0.37 -1.03 -0.75
CA ASN A 120 -1.58 -1.60 -1.32
C ASN A 120 -2.81 -0.69 -1.09
N THR A 121 -3.90 -0.94 -1.81
CA THR A 121 -5.09 -0.08 -1.84
C THR A 121 -5.80 0.11 -0.49
N PRO A 122 -5.82 -0.86 0.46
CA PRO A 122 -6.35 -0.64 1.81
C PRO A 122 -5.72 0.52 2.60
N ALA A 123 -4.56 1.04 2.17
CA ALA A 123 -4.01 2.29 2.71
C ALA A 123 -5.01 3.46 2.66
N MET A 124 -5.93 3.47 1.67
CA MET A 124 -6.99 4.48 1.54
C MET A 124 -7.93 4.52 2.76
N VAL A 125 -8.01 3.43 3.54
CA VAL A 125 -8.80 3.33 4.78
C VAL A 125 -7.94 3.05 6.02
N ASN A 126 -6.63 3.37 5.96
CA ASN A 126 -5.65 3.17 7.05
C ASN A 126 -5.37 1.71 7.43
N LEU A 127 -5.73 0.76 6.57
CA LEU A 127 -5.49 -0.67 6.78
C LEU A 127 -4.51 -1.23 5.74
N GLY A 128 -3.59 -0.39 5.28
CA GLY A 128 -2.58 -0.76 4.30
C GLY A 128 -1.56 -1.77 4.84
N ALA A 129 -0.95 -2.49 3.91
CA ALA A 129 0.25 -3.28 4.15
C ALA A 129 1.29 -2.90 3.09
N SER A 130 2.44 -2.40 3.55
CA SER A 130 3.52 -1.95 2.68
C SER A 130 4.77 -2.78 2.87
N GLY A 131 5.29 -3.40 1.81
CA GLY A 131 6.65 -3.92 1.81
C GLY A 131 7.63 -2.83 1.42
N TYR A 132 8.83 -2.79 2.01
CA TYR A 132 9.85 -1.87 1.53
C TYR A 132 11.27 -2.39 1.65
N SER A 133 12.11 -1.94 0.72
CA SER A 133 13.55 -2.23 0.66
C SER A 133 14.32 -0.93 0.45
N ALA A 134 15.48 -0.83 1.07
CA ALA A 134 16.34 0.35 1.03
C ALA A 134 17.65 0.01 0.30
N ASN A 135 18.24 1.01 -0.37
CA ASN A 135 19.61 0.86 -0.84
C ASN A 135 20.62 1.06 0.30
N LYS A 136 21.90 0.75 0.03
CA LYS A 136 22.99 0.81 1.02
C LYS A 136 23.30 2.21 1.57
N ASN A 137 22.75 3.27 0.97
CA ASN A 137 23.02 4.65 1.37
C ASN A 137 22.10 5.14 2.48
N ILE A 138 21.08 4.34 2.86
CA ILE A 138 20.08 4.68 3.87
C ILE A 138 20.65 4.52 5.28
N LYS A 139 20.49 5.57 6.11
CA LYS A 139 20.85 5.53 7.53
C LYS A 139 19.68 5.03 8.37
N LYS A 140 19.96 4.61 9.61
CA LYS A 140 18.93 4.19 10.58
C LYS A 140 17.84 5.26 10.78
N ALA A 141 18.21 6.52 10.86
CA ALA A 141 17.26 7.63 11.01
C ALA A 141 16.34 7.80 9.79
N ASP A 142 16.87 7.65 8.56
CA ASP A 142 16.07 7.70 7.34
C ASP A 142 15.03 6.56 7.33
N LYS A 143 15.43 5.35 7.75
CA LYS A 143 14.55 4.18 7.84
C LYS A 143 13.41 4.42 8.84
N ILE A 144 13.72 4.89 10.05
CA ILE A 144 12.71 5.20 11.09
C ILE A 144 11.70 6.24 10.58
N LEU A 145 12.18 7.26 9.86
CA LEU A 145 11.32 8.30 9.30
C LEU A 145 10.41 7.76 8.20
N ALA A 146 10.94 6.90 7.31
CA ALA A 146 10.15 6.23 6.30
C ALA A 146 9.09 5.30 6.93
N GLU A 147 9.45 4.51 7.94
CA GLU A 147 8.49 3.67 8.67
C GLU A 147 7.39 4.49 9.33
N LYS A 148 7.70 5.63 9.94
CA LYS A 148 6.68 6.55 10.47
C LYS A 148 5.71 7.00 9.38
N ILE A 149 6.22 7.43 8.23
CA ILE A 149 5.41 7.86 7.08
C ILE A 149 4.52 6.72 6.57
N LEU A 150 5.08 5.53 6.35
CA LEU A 150 4.34 4.38 5.82
C LEU A 150 3.31 3.84 6.81
N ASN A 151 3.66 3.81 8.09
CA ASN A 151 2.77 3.34 9.15
C ASN A 151 1.62 4.30 9.46
N ALA A 152 1.62 5.49 8.85
CA ALA A 152 0.51 6.44 8.98
C ALA A 152 -0.80 5.91 8.37
N VAL A 153 -0.71 4.93 7.45
CA VAL A 153 -1.85 4.37 6.71
C VAL A 153 -1.94 2.85 6.81
N GLY A 154 -1.23 2.22 7.73
CA GLY A 154 -1.23 0.76 7.88
C GLY A 154 0.04 0.23 8.50
N MET A 155 0.42 -1.00 8.18
CA MET A 155 1.70 -1.57 8.58
C MET A 155 2.74 -1.47 7.46
N SER A 156 4.01 -1.43 7.84
CA SER A 156 5.14 -1.58 6.92
C SER A 156 6.06 -2.72 7.36
N LEU A 157 6.59 -3.44 6.37
CA LEU A 157 7.53 -4.55 6.55
C LEU A 157 8.81 -4.26 5.78
N ALA A 158 9.91 -4.15 6.50
CA ALA A 158 11.23 -4.02 5.91
C ALA A 158 11.73 -5.39 5.43
N VAL A 159 12.18 -5.49 4.18
CA VAL A 159 12.86 -6.68 3.65
C VAL A 159 14.33 -6.36 3.35
N LYS A 160 15.21 -7.33 3.60
CA LYS A 160 16.66 -7.19 3.30
C LYS A 160 16.94 -7.40 1.81
N ASN A 161 16.26 -8.37 1.19
CA ASN A 161 16.40 -8.67 -0.21
C ASN A 161 15.26 -8.00 -0.99
N GLU A 162 15.58 -7.07 -1.87
CA GLU A 162 14.60 -6.35 -2.68
C GLU A 162 13.68 -7.29 -3.49
N ARG A 163 14.14 -8.48 -3.90
CA ARG A 163 13.31 -9.46 -4.61
C ARG A 163 12.11 -9.93 -3.79
N GLN A 164 12.16 -9.81 -2.45
CA GLN A 164 11.02 -10.12 -1.58
C GLN A 164 9.89 -9.10 -1.72
N ILE A 165 10.13 -7.91 -2.30
CA ILE A 165 9.07 -6.96 -2.65
C ILE A 165 8.13 -7.55 -3.70
N ASP A 166 8.62 -8.40 -4.60
CA ASP A 166 7.76 -9.02 -5.62
C ASP A 166 6.86 -10.09 -4.96
N ALA A 167 7.38 -10.85 -3.99
CA ALA A 167 6.56 -11.75 -3.17
C ALA A 167 5.52 -10.98 -2.32
N ILE A 168 5.89 -9.84 -1.73
CA ILE A 168 4.95 -8.97 -1.02
C ILE A 168 3.90 -8.39 -1.98
N THR A 169 4.29 -8.05 -3.20
CA THR A 169 3.36 -7.59 -4.23
C THR A 169 2.30 -8.64 -4.52
N ALA A 170 2.71 -9.89 -4.75
CA ALA A 170 1.79 -10.98 -4.97
C ALA A 170 0.87 -11.24 -3.76
N LEU A 171 1.42 -11.19 -2.54
CA LEU A 171 0.65 -11.48 -1.34
C LEU A 171 -0.29 -10.34 -0.93
N SER A 172 0.24 -9.13 -0.71
CA SER A 172 -0.51 -8.00 -0.13
C SER A 172 -0.83 -6.90 -1.13
N GLY A 173 -0.06 -6.75 -2.21
CA GLY A 173 -0.36 -5.81 -3.29
C GLY A 173 -1.61 -6.22 -4.06
N SER A 174 -1.61 -7.47 -4.55
CA SER A 174 -2.74 -8.10 -5.24
C SER A 174 -3.77 -8.70 -4.28
N GLY A 175 -3.37 -9.00 -3.04
CA GLY A 175 -4.20 -9.57 -1.96
C GLY A 175 -5.64 -9.03 -1.85
N PRO A 176 -5.86 -7.70 -1.86
CA PRO A 176 -7.20 -7.12 -1.80
C PRO A 176 -8.14 -7.65 -2.91
N ALA A 177 -7.62 -7.87 -4.13
CA ALA A 177 -8.43 -8.39 -5.22
C ALA A 177 -8.88 -9.84 -4.96
N TYR A 178 -8.06 -10.66 -4.29
CA TYR A 178 -8.42 -12.02 -3.92
C TYR A 178 -9.56 -12.02 -2.90
N VAL A 179 -9.51 -11.10 -1.92
CA VAL A 179 -10.58 -10.91 -0.94
C VAL A 179 -11.87 -10.43 -1.62
N TYR A 180 -11.77 -9.50 -2.58
CA TYR A 180 -12.95 -9.04 -3.34
C TYR A 180 -13.56 -10.15 -4.18
N LEU A 181 -12.74 -11.00 -4.81
CA LEU A 181 -13.20 -12.14 -5.58
C LEU A 181 -13.92 -13.17 -4.68
N PHE A 182 -13.34 -13.47 -3.51
CA PHE A 182 -13.97 -14.35 -2.54
C PHE A 182 -15.30 -13.78 -2.02
N ALA A 183 -15.34 -12.49 -1.66
CA ALA A 183 -16.56 -11.81 -1.24
C ALA A 183 -17.63 -11.85 -2.34
N GLN A 184 -17.23 -11.62 -3.61
CA GLN A 184 -18.15 -11.72 -4.75
C GLN A 184 -18.74 -13.12 -4.87
N ALA A 185 -17.93 -14.18 -4.77
CA ALA A 185 -18.40 -15.56 -4.83
C ALA A 185 -19.39 -15.88 -3.69
N MET A 186 -19.08 -15.46 -2.46
CA MET A 186 -19.98 -15.64 -1.32
C MET A 186 -21.32 -14.92 -1.49
N ILE A 187 -21.29 -13.68 -2.00
CA ILE A 187 -22.51 -12.90 -2.27
C ILE A 187 -23.39 -13.63 -3.30
N GLN A 188 -22.79 -14.14 -4.38
CA GLN A 188 -23.54 -14.86 -5.41
C GLN A 188 -24.15 -16.16 -4.88
N ALA A 189 -23.42 -16.92 -4.07
CA ALA A 189 -23.94 -18.12 -3.42
C ALA A 189 -25.14 -17.79 -2.51
N GLY A 190 -25.06 -16.73 -1.70
CA GLY A 190 -26.18 -16.30 -0.85
C GLY A 190 -27.43 -15.90 -1.66
N ILE A 191 -27.25 -15.27 -2.81
CA ILE A 191 -28.37 -14.92 -3.72
C ILE A 191 -29.02 -16.19 -4.27
N GLN A 192 -28.21 -17.19 -4.68
CA GLN A 192 -28.73 -18.48 -5.16
C GLN A 192 -29.51 -19.25 -4.08
N LEU A 193 -29.19 -19.01 -2.80
CA LEU A 193 -29.93 -19.53 -1.64
C LEU A 193 -31.19 -18.71 -1.29
N GLY A 194 -31.54 -17.71 -2.10
CA GLY A 194 -32.78 -16.94 -1.97
C GLY A 194 -32.68 -15.65 -1.15
N LEU A 195 -31.49 -15.26 -0.70
CA LEU A 195 -31.31 -13.98 -0.01
C LEU A 195 -31.26 -12.81 -1.00
N ASN A 196 -31.77 -11.65 -0.57
CA ASN A 196 -31.65 -10.45 -1.39
C ASN A 196 -30.19 -9.96 -1.46
N LYS A 197 -29.83 -9.37 -2.60
CA LYS A 197 -28.46 -8.95 -2.92
C LYS A 197 -27.82 -8.03 -1.86
N GLN A 198 -28.61 -7.12 -1.28
CA GLN A 198 -28.09 -6.16 -0.31
C GLN A 198 -27.77 -6.85 1.02
N ALA A 199 -28.66 -7.71 1.51
CA ALA A 199 -28.40 -8.52 2.70
C ALA A 199 -27.18 -9.43 2.54
N CYS A 200 -27.01 -10.09 1.38
CA CYS A 200 -25.80 -10.87 1.10
C CYS A 200 -24.53 -10.03 1.20
N LYS A 201 -24.54 -8.83 0.61
CA LYS A 201 -23.40 -7.92 0.66
C LYS A 201 -23.07 -7.55 2.10
N ASP A 202 -24.06 -7.14 2.89
CA ASP A 202 -23.84 -6.69 4.26
C ASP A 202 -23.34 -7.83 5.16
N LEU A 203 -23.95 -9.02 5.05
CA LEU A 203 -23.53 -10.22 5.78
C LEU A 203 -22.10 -10.65 5.42
N VAL A 204 -21.75 -10.69 4.13
CA VAL A 204 -20.41 -11.12 3.67
C VAL A 204 -19.34 -10.13 4.10
N LEU A 205 -19.58 -8.82 3.96
CA LEU A 205 -18.62 -7.80 4.39
C LEU A 205 -18.39 -7.87 5.90
N GLN A 206 -19.45 -8.01 6.70
CA GLN A 206 -19.34 -8.15 8.15
C GLN A 206 -18.62 -9.45 8.54
N THR A 207 -18.89 -10.56 7.83
CA THR A 207 -18.23 -11.85 8.07
C THR A 207 -16.73 -11.77 7.83
N ILE A 208 -16.30 -11.22 6.69
CA ILE A 208 -14.87 -11.07 6.37
C ILE A 208 -14.17 -10.14 7.37
N LEU A 209 -14.80 -9.01 7.71
CA LEU A 209 -14.27 -8.08 8.70
C LEU A 209 -14.13 -8.75 10.08
N GLY A 210 -15.17 -9.43 10.54
CA GLY A 210 -15.19 -10.11 11.84
C GLY A 210 -14.13 -11.22 11.92
N ALA A 211 -14.08 -12.09 10.92
CA ALA A 211 -13.13 -13.20 10.88
C ALA A 211 -11.67 -12.73 10.86
N THR A 212 -11.35 -11.73 10.03
CA THR A 212 -9.99 -11.19 9.96
C THR A 212 -9.59 -10.39 11.20
N THR A 213 -10.55 -9.70 11.83
CA THR A 213 -10.33 -9.00 13.10
C THR A 213 -10.08 -9.99 14.24
N LEU A 214 -10.91 -11.04 14.35
CA LEU A 214 -10.75 -12.09 15.35
C LEU A 214 -9.41 -12.82 15.19
N LEU A 215 -9.04 -13.19 13.96
CA LEU A 215 -7.74 -13.81 13.67
C LEU A 215 -6.58 -12.92 14.12
N LYS A 216 -6.66 -11.61 13.84
CA LYS A 216 -5.62 -10.66 14.24
C LYS A 216 -5.53 -10.45 15.76
N GLN A 217 -6.66 -10.44 16.46
CA GLN A 217 -6.73 -10.09 17.89
C GLN A 217 -6.53 -11.30 18.83
N SER A 218 -6.92 -12.49 18.40
CA SER A 218 -6.84 -13.71 19.22
C SER A 218 -5.41 -14.21 19.43
N GLY A 219 -4.50 -13.93 18.48
CA GLY A 219 -3.15 -14.51 18.48
C GLY A 219 -3.12 -16.00 18.09
N GLU A 220 -4.27 -16.56 17.72
CA GLU A 220 -4.39 -17.96 17.27
C GLU A 220 -4.04 -18.10 15.79
N ASP A 221 -3.64 -19.31 15.40
CA ASP A 221 -3.48 -19.63 13.98
C ASP A 221 -4.84 -19.86 13.29
N PRO A 222 -4.90 -19.77 11.94
CA PRO A 222 -6.14 -19.99 11.20
C PRO A 222 -6.78 -21.37 11.40
N GLN A 223 -5.99 -22.43 11.57
CA GLN A 223 -6.50 -23.79 11.73
C GLN A 223 -7.25 -23.95 13.06
N SER A 224 -6.71 -23.38 14.13
CA SER A 224 -7.34 -23.33 15.46
C SER A 224 -8.69 -22.62 15.43
N LEU A 225 -8.79 -21.46 14.76
CA LEU A 225 -10.07 -20.74 14.63
C LEU A 225 -11.08 -21.49 13.75
N ILE A 226 -10.64 -22.18 12.70
CA ILE A 226 -11.52 -23.03 11.89
C ILE A 226 -12.12 -24.16 12.74
N GLN A 227 -11.30 -24.83 13.57
CA GLN A 227 -11.77 -25.90 14.46
C GLN A 227 -12.81 -25.40 15.49
N LYS A 228 -12.67 -24.17 15.98
CA LYS A 228 -13.61 -23.57 16.94
C LYS A 228 -15.00 -23.28 16.35
N VAL A 229 -15.09 -23.00 15.05
CA VAL A 229 -16.37 -22.71 14.38
C VAL A 229 -16.96 -23.92 13.63
N ALA A 230 -16.12 -24.92 13.31
CA ALA A 230 -16.53 -26.15 12.64
C ALA A 230 -16.91 -27.25 13.66
N SER A 231 -18.17 -27.24 14.10
CA SER A 231 -18.72 -28.34 14.89
C SER A 231 -18.75 -29.64 14.07
N LYS A 232 -18.43 -30.78 14.71
CA LYS A 232 -18.45 -32.11 14.09
C LYS A 232 -19.84 -32.43 13.50
N GLY A 233 -19.88 -32.80 12.23
CA GLY A 233 -21.11 -33.07 11.47
C GLY A 233 -21.90 -31.81 11.07
N GLY A 234 -21.37 -30.61 11.33
CA GLY A 234 -22.03 -29.34 11.05
C GLY A 234 -21.82 -28.83 9.62
N THR A 235 -22.61 -27.83 9.24
CA THR A 235 -22.54 -27.18 7.92
C THR A 235 -21.18 -26.57 7.60
N THR A 236 -20.50 -25.99 8.60
CA THR A 236 -19.16 -25.42 8.42
C THR A 236 -18.12 -26.49 8.11
N GLU A 237 -18.18 -27.66 8.76
CA GLU A 237 -17.26 -28.78 8.47
C GLU A 237 -17.47 -29.28 7.04
N ALA A 238 -18.72 -29.48 6.62
CA ALA A 238 -19.07 -29.90 5.26
C ALA A 238 -18.58 -28.88 4.20
N ALA A 239 -18.75 -27.58 4.45
CA ALA A 239 -18.27 -26.54 3.53
C ALA A 239 -16.73 -26.52 3.42
N ILE A 240 -16.00 -26.64 4.54
CA ILE A 240 -14.54 -26.71 4.53
C ILE A 240 -14.05 -27.97 3.81
N TYR A 241 -14.71 -29.10 4.02
CA TYR A 241 -14.41 -30.35 3.31
C TYR A 241 -14.59 -30.18 1.79
N SER A 242 -15.69 -29.56 1.35
CA SER A 242 -15.92 -29.27 -0.07
C SER A 242 -14.83 -28.38 -0.68
N PHE A 243 -14.36 -27.33 0.02
CA PHE A 243 -13.24 -26.51 -0.46
C PHE A 243 -11.94 -27.31 -0.59
N LYS A 244 -11.67 -28.23 0.33
CA LYS A 244 -10.48 -29.09 0.30
C LYS A 244 -10.53 -30.09 -0.87
N GLU A 245 -11.67 -30.74 -1.11
CA GLU A 245 -11.84 -31.64 -2.26
C GLU A 245 -11.64 -30.91 -3.60
N ASN A 246 -12.03 -29.63 -3.66
CA ASN A 246 -11.81 -28.77 -4.81
C ASN A 246 -10.42 -28.11 -4.84
N ARG A 247 -9.47 -28.61 -4.05
CA ARG A 247 -8.05 -28.21 -4.05
C ARG A 247 -7.83 -26.71 -3.85
N PHE A 248 -8.62 -26.09 -2.97
CA PHE A 248 -8.56 -24.65 -2.71
C PHE A 248 -7.13 -24.13 -2.46
N GLU A 249 -6.34 -24.84 -1.68
CA GLU A 249 -4.94 -24.47 -1.38
C GLU A 249 -4.06 -24.43 -2.64
N GLU A 250 -4.21 -25.39 -3.55
CA GLU A 250 -3.46 -25.42 -4.81
C GLU A 250 -3.86 -24.25 -5.71
N ILE A 251 -5.15 -23.92 -5.77
CA ILE A 251 -5.66 -22.77 -6.53
C ILE A 251 -5.05 -21.47 -6.02
N VAL A 252 -5.06 -21.25 -4.70
CA VAL A 252 -4.47 -20.06 -4.07
C VAL A 252 -2.97 -20.00 -4.31
N ASN A 253 -2.26 -21.12 -4.10
CA ASN A 253 -0.82 -21.19 -4.33
C ASN A 253 -0.44 -20.88 -5.78
N LYS A 254 -1.18 -21.41 -6.75
CA LYS A 254 -0.97 -21.14 -8.18
C LYS A 254 -1.28 -19.68 -8.54
N ALA A 255 -2.28 -19.07 -7.92
CA ALA A 255 -2.63 -17.67 -8.16
C ALA A 255 -1.57 -16.70 -7.61
N ILE A 256 -1.05 -16.95 -6.39
CA ILE A 256 -0.07 -16.08 -5.74
C ILE A 256 1.33 -16.22 -6.36
N LYS A 257 1.71 -17.40 -6.86
CA LYS A 257 3.05 -17.63 -7.43
C LYS A 257 3.20 -17.23 -8.90
N LYS A 258 2.16 -16.64 -9.51
CA LYS A 258 2.23 -16.10 -10.87
C LYS A 258 2.88 -14.71 -10.90
#